data_AF-A0A973JHK0-F1
#
_entry.id   AF-A0A973JHK0-F1
#
_cell.length_a   1.000
_cell.length_b   1.000
_cell.length_c   1.000
_cell.angle_alpha   90.00
_cell.angle_beta   90.00
_cell.angle_gamma   90.00
#
_symmetry.space_group_name_H-M   'P 1'
#
loop_
_entity.id
_entity.type
_entity.pdbx_description
1 polymer ?
#
loop_
_entity_poly.entity_id
_entity_poly.type
_entity_poly.pdbx_seq_one_letter_code
_entity_poly.pdbx_strand_id
1 'polypeptide(L)' 'MADLSRVVSHALRHEPWLYELELDEAGWVSVQSLVEALR' A
#
# COMPACT_ATOMS: atom_id res chain seq x y z
N MET A 1 -16.01 7.85 2.37
CA MET A 1 -14.96 7.43 3.34
C MET A 1 -14.61 5.93 3.26
N ALA A 2 -15.41 5.07 2.61
CA ALA A 2 -15.11 3.63 2.50
C ALA A 2 -14.02 3.27 1.46
N ASP A 3 -13.74 4.13 0.48
CA ASP A 3 -12.80 3.82 -0.60
C ASP A 3 -11.34 3.79 -0.18
N LEU A 4 -10.91 4.63 0.78
CA LEU A 4 -9.51 4.67 1.18
C LEU A 4 -9.07 3.33 1.78
N SER A 5 -9.87 2.76 2.68
CA SER A 5 -9.55 1.45 3.28
C SER A 5 -9.53 0.33 2.25
N ARG A 6 -10.39 0.39 1.22
CA ARG A 6 -10.41 -0.57 0.11
C ARG A 6 -9.13 -0.46 -0.72
N VAL A 7 -8.75 0.76 -1.10
CA VAL A 7 -7.54 1.03 -1.89
C VAL A 7 -6.28 0.61 -1.13
N VAL A 8 -6.15 1.00 0.14
CA VAL A 8 -5.02 0.61 1.01
C VAL A 8 -4.93 -0.91 1.14
N SER A 9 -6.06 -1.60 1.37
CA SER A 9 -6.06 -3.05 1.48
C SER A 9 -5.64 -3.73 0.18
N HIS A 10 -6.06 -3.17 -0.96
CA HIS A 10 -5.73 -3.71 -2.27
C HIS A 10 -4.24 -3.53 -2.60
N ALA A 11 -3.71 -2.32 -2.37
CA ALA A 11 -2.29 -2.02 -2.53
C ALA A 11 -1.41 -2.94 -1.68
N LEU A 12 -1.76 -3.15 -0.40
CA LEU A 12 -0.90 -3.92 0.51
C LEU A 12 -1.02 -5.45 0.36
N ARG A 13 -2.13 -5.97 -0.19
CA ARG A 13 -2.41 -7.42 -0.18
C ARG A 13 -2.43 -8.09 -1.55
N HIS A 14 -2.68 -7.31 -2.59
CA HIS A 14 -2.93 -7.87 -3.92
C HIS A 14 -1.90 -7.43 -4.92
N GLU A 15 -1.65 -6.12 -5.01
CA GLU A 15 -0.85 -5.56 -6.11
C GLU A 15 0.09 -4.43 -5.65
N PRO A 16 0.98 -4.66 -4.67
CA PRO A 16 1.87 -3.63 -4.14
C PRO A 16 2.82 -3.02 -5.19
N TRP A 17 3.23 -3.82 -6.19
CA TRP A 17 4.08 -3.35 -7.29
C TRP A 17 3.42 -2.28 -8.17
N LEU A 18 2.08 -2.21 -8.24
CA LEU A 18 1.39 -1.15 -9.00
C LEU A 18 1.53 0.23 -8.34
N TYR A 19 1.84 0.25 -7.05
CA TYR A 19 2.04 1.44 -6.24
C TYR A 19 3.53 1.66 -5.93
N GLU A 20 4.41 0.91 -6.58
CA GLU A 20 5.86 0.92 -6.33
C GLU A 20 6.22 0.66 -4.86
N LEU A 21 5.35 -0.08 -4.15
CA LEU A 21 5.57 -0.46 -2.75
C LEU A 21 6.36 -1.76 -2.68
N GLU A 22 7.49 -1.70 -1.98
CA GLU A 22 8.26 -2.88 -1.58
C GLU A 22 7.88 -3.26 -0.15
N LEU A 23 7.34 -4.46 0.01
CA LEU A 23 7.03 -5.03 1.31
C LEU A 23 8.22 -5.88 1.78
N ASP A 24 8.53 -5.80 3.06
CA ASP A 24 9.50 -6.71 3.67
C ASP A 24 8.96 -8.14 3.79
N GLU A 25 9.79 -9.06 4.28
CA GLU A 25 9.43 -10.49 4.43
C GLU A 25 8.21 -10.72 5.35
N ALA A 26 7.89 -9.78 6.23
CA ALA A 26 6.74 -9.84 7.12
C ALA A 26 5.53 -9.05 6.58
N GLY A 27 5.63 -8.47 5.38
CA GLY A 27 4.57 -7.74 4.72
C GLY A 27 4.45 -6.27 5.15
N TRP A 28 5.47 -5.71 5.79
CA TRP A 28 5.46 -4.30 6.20
C TRP A 28 6.01 -3.38 5.12
N VAL A 29 5.49 -2.16 5.10
CA VAL A 29 6.00 -1.04 4.31
C VAL A 29 6.01 0.22 5.17
N SER A 30 6.86 1.19 4.84
CA SER A 30 6.84 2.47 5.54
C SER A 30 5.53 3.21 5.28
N VAL A 31 4.97 3.84 6.34
CA VAL A 31 3.75 4.66 6.20
C VAL A 31 3.98 5.84 5.25
N GLN A 32 5.20 6.39 5.23
CA GLN A 32 5.55 7.48 4.31
C GLN A 32 5.44 7.03 2.85
N SER A 33 6.04 5.90 2.49
CA SER A 33 5.98 5.35 1.12
C SER A 33 4.53 5.06 0.70
N LEU A 34 3.72 4.51 1.61
CA LEU A 34 2.30 4.28 1.36
C LEU A 34 1.54 5.59 1.11
N VAL A 35 1.80 6.64 1.89
CA VAL A 35 1.15 7.95 1.70
C VAL A 35 1.63 8.61 0.41
N GLU A 36 2.91 8.50 0.06
CA GLU A 36 3.46 9.01 -1.20
C GLU A 36 2.84 8.32 -2.41
N ALA A 37 2.64 6.99 -2.36
CA ALA A 37 2.04 6.22 -3.45
C ALA A 37 0.52 6.46 -3.65
N LEU A 38 -0.18 7.01 -2.65
CA LEU A 38 -1.62 7.26 -2.67
C LEU A 38 -2.00 8.74 -2.84
N ARG A 39 -1.01 9.63 -2.96
CA ARG A 39 -1.19 11.06 -3.25
C ARG A 39 -1.47 11.30 -4.73
#